data_AF-A0A924FWK5-F1
#
_entry.id   AF-A0A924FWK5-F1
#
_cell.length_a   1.000
_cell.length_b   1.000
_cell.length_c   1.000
_cell.angle_alpha   90.00
_cell.angle_beta   90.00
_cell.angle_gamma   90.00
#
_symmetry.space_group_name_H-M   'P 1'
#
loop_
_entity.id
_entity.type
_entity.pdbx_description
1 polymer ?
#
loop_
_entity_poly.entity_id
_entity_poly.type
_entity_poly.pdbx_seq_one_letter_code
_entity_poly.pdbx_strand_id
1 'polypeptide(L)'
;MASYLTPPVFAAFVWWFSTGAVLLLLGRAGRGHALRIICVAGLLLAGLYAVSVSTNGDSVSGAYLAFTGTILLWAAQEIAFLAGWVTGPRPEPCPPEASGIARLGFALRAILYHEAALLACGAAIAMLTWQGANQVALSTFVALWVLRQSAKINLFLGVPVTNDALLPEPVRFLKTYFAKKPVSAFFPLSVTLATAALVIMLQRLVESAASPFEIAGLSLVSTLFALGIIEHWFMLLPLPAITLWGWGMRPLPTEDGTMPHGPDLKSNNAPAQPMVVVKAGGDILKPRPNARQRLEDEFRQRFLEQHPRSEGATSLSISPEPAASIHGRSS
;
A
#
# COMPACT_ATOMS: atom_id res chain seq x y z
N MET A 1 2.57 -14.28 34.21
CA MET A 1 1.55 -14.10 33.15
C MET A 1 1.91 -12.99 32.16
N ALA A 2 2.28 -11.78 32.60
CA ALA A 2 2.65 -10.68 31.69
C ALA A 2 3.74 -11.06 30.67
N SER A 3 4.77 -11.81 31.09
CA SER A 3 5.87 -12.25 30.22
C SER A 3 5.44 -13.10 29.01
N TYR A 4 4.30 -13.78 29.07
CA TYR A 4 3.77 -14.61 27.98
C TYR A 4 2.78 -13.85 27.09
N LEU A 5 2.14 -12.79 27.59
CA LEU A 5 1.14 -12.02 26.85
C LEU A 5 1.75 -10.85 26.08
N THR A 6 2.79 -10.22 26.64
CA THR A 6 3.43 -9.05 26.04
C THR A 6 4.02 -9.33 24.65
N PRO A 7 4.78 -10.42 24.41
CA PRO A 7 5.38 -10.64 23.09
C PRO A 7 4.34 -10.85 21.98
N PRO A 8 3.28 -11.68 22.16
CA PRO A 8 2.24 -11.81 21.14
C PRO A 8 1.49 -10.52 20.83
N VAL A 9 1.12 -9.74 21.86
CA VAL A 9 0.45 -8.46 21.67
C VAL A 9 1.34 -7.48 20.91
N PHE A 10 2.63 -7.44 21.27
CA PHE A 10 3.61 -6.61 20.58
C PHE A 10 3.79 -7.03 19.11
N ALA A 11 3.95 -8.33 18.83
CA ALA A 11 4.09 -8.84 17.47
C ALA A 11 2.85 -8.53 16.61
N ALA A 12 1.65 -8.74 17.15
CA ALA A 12 0.40 -8.42 16.48
C ALA A 12 0.26 -6.91 16.20
N PHE A 13 0.62 -6.07 17.17
CA PHE A 13 0.66 -4.62 17.00
C PHE A 13 1.64 -4.22 15.89
N VAL A 14 2.90 -4.65 15.98
CA VAL A 14 3.93 -4.30 15.00
C VAL A 14 3.55 -4.78 13.59
N TRP A 15 3.03 -5.99 13.46
CA TRP A 15 2.54 -6.52 12.18
C TRP A 15 1.39 -5.67 11.63
N TRP A 16 0.34 -5.43 12.42
CA TRP A 16 -0.83 -4.67 11.98
C TRP A 16 -0.48 -3.25 11.51
N PHE A 17 0.28 -2.52 12.35
CA PHE A 17 0.63 -1.13 12.08
C PHE A 17 1.66 -1.00 10.97
N SER A 18 2.61 -1.93 10.85
CA SER A 18 3.57 -1.91 9.74
C SER A 18 2.89 -2.12 8.39
N THR A 19 1.99 -3.10 8.26
CA THR A 19 1.21 -3.31 7.03
C THR A 19 0.39 -2.07 6.67
N GLY A 20 -0.30 -1.47 7.65
CA GLY A 20 -1.06 -0.24 7.44
C GLY A 20 -0.21 0.95 7.05
N ALA A 21 0.96 1.13 7.69
CA ALA A 21 1.89 2.20 7.39
C ALA A 21 2.47 2.10 5.96
N VAL A 22 2.81 0.89 5.51
CA VAL A 22 3.27 0.63 4.14
C VAL A 22 2.19 1.05 3.13
N LEU A 23 0.96 0.59 3.33
CA LEU A 23 -0.16 0.93 2.45
C LEU A 23 -0.45 2.44 2.44
N LEU A 24 -0.43 3.09 3.60
CA LEU A 24 -0.62 4.53 3.75
C LEU A 24 0.49 5.35 3.05
N LEU A 25 1.74 4.88 3.09
CA LEU A 25 2.85 5.52 2.39
C LEU A 25 2.71 5.41 0.85
N LEU A 26 2.17 4.29 0.38
CA LEU A 26 1.95 4.01 -1.05
C LEU A 26 0.69 4.69 -1.59
N GLY A 27 -0.37 4.79 -0.79
CA GLY A 27 -1.65 5.42 -1.15
C GLY A 27 -1.60 6.95 -1.31
N ARG A 28 -0.54 7.61 -0.83
CA ARG A 28 -0.36 9.07 -1.04
C ARG A 28 0.06 9.38 -2.48
N ALA A 29 -0.88 9.91 -3.27
CA ALA A 29 -0.64 10.41 -4.63
C ALA A 29 0.05 11.79 -4.62
N GLY A 30 1.18 11.92 -5.33
CA GLY A 30 1.91 13.19 -5.55
C GLY A 30 2.93 13.59 -4.45
N ARG A 31 4.12 14.05 -4.86
CA ARG A 31 5.31 14.44 -4.04
C ARG A 31 5.92 13.38 -3.10
N GLY A 32 5.38 12.17 -3.06
CA GLY A 32 5.84 11.10 -2.16
C GLY A 32 7.10 10.33 -2.58
N HIS A 33 7.68 10.54 -3.76
CA HIS A 33 8.80 9.69 -4.24
C HIS A 33 10.07 9.85 -3.37
N ALA A 34 10.52 11.08 -3.15
CA ALA A 34 11.70 11.35 -2.30
C ALA A 34 11.46 10.89 -0.85
N LEU A 35 10.26 11.12 -0.30
CA LEU A 35 9.89 10.62 1.02
C LEU A 35 9.98 9.10 1.10
N ARG A 36 9.45 8.37 0.10
CA ARG A 36 9.54 6.91 0.05
C ARG A 36 10.99 6.44 0.01
N ILE A 37 11.87 7.11 -0.74
CA ILE A 37 13.30 6.74 -0.82
C ILE A 37 13.94 6.92 0.54
N ILE A 38 13.73 8.08 1.18
CA ILE A 38 14.26 8.37 2.52
C ILE A 38 13.73 7.36 3.54
N CYS A 39 12.43 7.02 3.49
CA CYS A 39 11.84 6.01 4.35
C CYS A 39 12.48 4.63 4.12
N VAL A 40 12.61 4.17 2.88
CA VAL A 40 13.23 2.87 2.56
C VAL A 40 14.69 2.83 3.04
N ALA A 41 15.48 3.85 2.75
CA ALA A 41 16.86 3.94 3.19
C ALA A 41 16.97 3.97 4.72
N GLY A 42 16.15 4.77 5.38
CA GLY A 42 16.10 4.86 6.84
C GLY A 42 15.70 3.55 7.50
N LEU A 43 14.69 2.85 6.98
CA LEU A 43 14.25 1.54 7.46
C LEU A 43 15.33 0.47 7.27
N LEU A 44 16.04 0.47 6.13
CA LEU A 44 17.15 -0.45 5.89
C LEU A 44 18.31 -0.23 6.88
N LEU A 45 18.75 1.02 7.05
CA LEU A 45 19.83 1.35 7.96
C LEU A 45 19.46 1.05 9.42
N ALA A 46 18.26 1.48 9.84
CA ALA A 46 17.77 1.22 11.19
C ALA A 46 17.59 -0.28 11.45
N GLY A 47 17.06 -1.03 10.48
CA GLY A 47 16.88 -2.47 10.57
C GLY A 47 18.20 -3.23 10.67
N LEU A 48 19.18 -2.91 9.83
CA LEU A 48 20.52 -3.52 9.87
C LEU A 48 21.24 -3.21 11.17
N TYR A 49 21.15 -1.97 11.65
CA TYR A 49 21.73 -1.55 12.92
C TYR A 49 21.06 -2.27 14.11
N ALA A 50 19.73 -2.36 14.13
CA ALA A 50 19.00 -3.06 15.16
C ALA A 50 19.39 -4.55 15.21
N VAL A 51 19.45 -5.21 14.05
CA VAL A 51 19.89 -6.60 13.95
C VAL A 51 21.32 -6.77 14.45
N SER A 52 22.26 -5.94 13.98
CA SER A 52 23.69 -6.07 14.35
C SER A 52 23.95 -5.86 15.85
N VAL A 53 23.25 -4.91 16.49
CA VAL A 53 23.35 -4.69 17.94
C VAL A 53 22.68 -5.83 18.72
N SER A 54 21.60 -6.39 18.20
CA SER A 54 20.85 -7.47 18.85
C SER A 54 21.52 -8.85 18.76
N THR A 55 22.50 -9.04 17.88
CA THR A 55 23.20 -10.32 17.65
C THR A 55 23.88 -10.86 18.91
N ASN A 56 24.48 -9.98 19.70
CA ASN A 56 25.32 -10.35 20.83
C ASN A 56 24.52 -10.30 22.15
N GLY A 57 24.18 -11.48 22.67
CA GLY A 57 23.60 -11.66 23.99
C GLY A 57 22.12 -12.04 24.02
N ASP A 58 21.74 -12.65 25.13
CA ASP A 58 20.52 -13.43 25.29
C ASP A 58 19.50 -12.63 26.11
N SER A 59 19.40 -11.32 25.80
CA SER A 59 18.55 -10.40 26.54
C SER A 59 17.16 -10.31 25.94
N VAL A 60 16.13 -10.19 26.79
CA VAL A 60 14.74 -10.01 26.35
C VAL A 60 14.60 -8.79 25.42
N SER A 61 15.24 -7.67 25.75
CA SER A 61 15.28 -6.48 24.89
C SER A 61 15.93 -6.76 23.53
N GLY A 62 16.98 -7.61 23.51
CA GLY A 62 17.61 -8.08 22.28
C GLY A 62 16.66 -8.85 21.38
N ALA A 63 15.77 -9.70 21.93
CA ALA A 63 14.75 -10.39 21.14
C ALA A 63 13.77 -9.41 20.47
N TYR A 64 13.27 -8.41 21.22
CA TYR A 64 12.36 -7.39 20.67
C TYR A 64 13.06 -6.50 19.63
N LEU A 65 14.32 -6.13 19.86
CA LEU A 65 15.11 -5.33 18.93
C LEU A 65 15.39 -6.11 17.64
N ALA A 66 15.79 -7.37 17.75
CA ALA A 66 16.01 -8.28 16.62
C ALA A 66 14.74 -8.43 15.78
N PHE A 67 13.61 -8.74 16.42
CA PHE A 67 12.32 -8.87 15.77
C PHE A 67 11.91 -7.58 15.05
N THR A 68 11.96 -6.45 15.75
CA THR A 68 11.57 -5.14 15.19
C THR A 68 12.49 -4.77 14.04
N GLY A 69 13.81 -4.94 14.20
CA GLY A 69 14.81 -4.70 13.15
C GLY A 69 14.51 -5.50 11.88
N THR A 70 14.20 -6.78 12.02
CA THR A 70 13.78 -7.63 10.89
C THR A 70 12.49 -7.12 10.23
N ILE A 71 11.49 -6.68 11.00
CA ILE A 71 10.26 -6.09 10.43
C ILE A 71 10.56 -4.80 9.66
N LEU A 72 11.48 -3.95 10.13
CA LEU A 72 11.88 -2.74 9.40
C LEU A 72 12.57 -3.10 8.07
N LEU A 73 13.47 -4.08 8.08
CA LEU A 73 14.10 -4.60 6.86
C LEU A 73 13.07 -5.14 5.87
N TRP A 74 12.10 -5.91 6.38
CA TRP A 74 11.00 -6.45 5.58
C TRP A 74 10.15 -5.33 4.98
N ALA A 75 9.75 -4.35 5.79
CA ALA A 75 8.94 -3.21 5.35
C ALA A 75 9.65 -2.39 4.26
N ALA A 76 10.97 -2.19 4.36
CA ALA A 76 11.73 -1.48 3.34
C ALA A 76 11.67 -2.21 1.97
N GLN A 77 11.81 -3.54 1.98
CA GLN A 77 11.71 -4.38 0.78
C GLN A 77 10.29 -4.36 0.18
N GLU A 78 9.26 -4.45 1.03
CA GLU A 78 7.86 -4.38 0.59
C GLU A 78 7.52 -3.00 -0.02
N ILE A 79 7.99 -1.91 0.58
CA ILE A 79 7.78 -0.56 0.01
C ILE A 79 8.48 -0.45 -1.36
N ALA A 80 9.71 -0.92 -1.48
CA ALA A 80 10.45 -0.89 -2.74
C ALA A 80 9.77 -1.72 -3.85
N PHE A 81 9.22 -2.89 -3.48
CA PHE A 81 8.46 -3.75 -4.39
C PHE A 81 7.15 -3.11 -4.82
N LEU A 82 6.31 -2.70 -3.86
CA LEU A 82 4.98 -2.14 -4.14
C LEU A 82 5.04 -0.76 -4.82
N ALA A 83 6.14 -0.01 -4.64
CA ALA A 83 6.41 1.20 -5.39
C ALA A 83 6.84 0.94 -6.85
N GLY A 84 7.08 -0.32 -7.22
CA GLY A 84 7.50 -0.74 -8.56
C GLY A 84 9.00 -0.59 -8.83
N TRP A 85 9.83 -0.26 -7.83
CA TRP A 85 11.27 -0.01 -8.02
C TRP A 85 12.07 -1.29 -8.21
N VAL A 86 11.71 -2.34 -7.46
CA VAL A 86 12.39 -3.63 -7.48
C VAL A 86 11.33 -4.70 -7.72
N THR A 87 11.01 -4.98 -8.98
CA THR A 87 10.02 -5.99 -9.39
C THR A 87 10.70 -7.14 -10.13
N GLY A 88 10.90 -7.01 -11.44
CA GLY A 88 11.58 -8.00 -12.25
C GLY A 88 11.86 -7.51 -13.67
N PRO A 89 12.57 -8.30 -14.50
CA PRO A 89 12.87 -7.95 -15.90
C PRO A 89 11.62 -7.78 -16.77
N ARG A 90 10.45 -8.25 -16.32
CA ARG A 90 9.19 -8.12 -17.06
C ARG A 90 8.07 -7.57 -16.17
N PRO A 91 7.99 -6.24 -15.95
CA PRO A 91 6.88 -5.62 -15.22
C PRO A 91 5.65 -5.43 -16.14
N GLU A 92 5.21 -6.51 -16.78
CA GLU A 92 4.11 -6.48 -17.76
C GLU A 92 2.97 -7.43 -17.34
N PRO A 93 1.73 -7.19 -17.81
CA PRO A 93 0.64 -8.14 -17.65
C PRO A 93 0.95 -9.52 -18.26
N CYS A 94 0.42 -10.58 -17.63
CA CYS A 94 0.52 -11.92 -18.16
C CYS A 94 -0.16 -12.01 -19.55
N PRO A 95 0.51 -12.56 -20.59
CA PRO A 95 -0.13 -12.82 -21.87
C PRO A 95 -1.35 -13.74 -21.70
N PRO A 96 -2.47 -13.47 -22.40
CA PRO A 96 -3.71 -14.25 -22.25
C PRO A 96 -3.57 -15.71 -22.70
N GLU A 97 -2.62 -15.99 -23.58
CA GLU A 97 -2.34 -17.34 -24.11
C GLU A 97 -1.42 -18.17 -23.19
N ALA A 98 -0.79 -17.55 -22.18
CA ALA A 98 0.17 -18.23 -21.34
C ALA A 98 -0.52 -19.16 -20.33
N SER A 99 -0.20 -20.45 -20.39
CA SER A 99 -0.71 -21.48 -19.48
C SER A 99 0.42 -22.32 -18.86
N GLY A 100 0.11 -22.99 -17.74
CA GLY A 100 1.02 -23.93 -17.08
C GLY A 100 2.40 -23.35 -16.75
N ILE A 101 3.45 -24.04 -17.24
CA ILE A 101 4.86 -23.71 -17.00
C ILE A 101 5.25 -22.36 -17.63
N ALA A 102 4.70 -22.03 -18.81
CA ALA A 102 5.00 -20.74 -19.45
C ALA A 102 4.50 -19.57 -18.59
N ARG A 103 3.28 -19.69 -18.04
CA ARG A 103 2.72 -18.71 -17.10
C ARG A 103 3.56 -18.61 -15.82
N LEU A 104 4.06 -19.73 -15.30
CA LEU A 104 4.95 -19.75 -14.13
C LEU A 104 6.27 -19.02 -14.42
N GLY A 105 6.91 -19.30 -15.56
CA GLY A 105 8.14 -18.62 -15.97
C GLY A 105 7.95 -17.11 -16.11
N PHE A 106 6.81 -16.66 -16.66
CA PHE A 106 6.49 -15.24 -16.72
C PHE A 106 6.22 -14.63 -15.34
N ALA A 107 5.51 -15.33 -14.45
CA ALA A 107 5.29 -14.87 -13.09
C ALA A 107 6.61 -14.69 -12.32
N LEU A 108 7.54 -15.65 -12.44
CA LEU A 108 8.86 -15.55 -11.82
C LEU A 108 9.67 -14.38 -12.38
N ARG A 109 9.66 -14.18 -13.70
CA ARG A 109 10.31 -13.01 -14.33
C ARG A 109 9.69 -11.68 -13.94
N ALA A 110 8.42 -11.64 -13.53
CA ALA A 110 7.78 -10.42 -13.06
C ALA A 110 8.26 -9.98 -11.67
N ILE A 111 8.74 -10.92 -10.84
CA ILE A 111 9.13 -10.67 -9.44
C ILE A 111 10.60 -10.98 -9.12
N LEU A 112 11.40 -11.39 -10.12
CA LEU A 112 12.73 -11.95 -9.91
C LEU A 112 13.68 -11.04 -9.12
N TYR A 113 13.68 -9.73 -9.40
CA TYR A 113 14.57 -8.80 -8.71
C TYR A 113 14.17 -8.62 -7.26
N HIS A 114 12.87 -8.63 -6.96
CA HIS A 114 12.37 -8.61 -5.59
C HIS A 114 12.77 -9.87 -4.83
N GLU A 115 12.63 -11.05 -5.44
CA GLU A 115 13.05 -12.31 -4.80
C GLU A 115 14.56 -12.32 -4.55
N ALA A 116 15.37 -11.85 -5.51
CA ALA A 116 16.81 -11.72 -5.32
C ALA A 116 17.16 -10.74 -4.18
N ALA A 117 16.45 -9.60 -4.07
CA ALA A 117 16.64 -8.64 -3.00
C ALA A 117 16.26 -9.22 -1.62
N LEU A 118 15.18 -10.00 -1.54
CA LEU A 118 14.81 -10.74 -0.32
C LEU A 118 15.89 -11.75 0.05
N LEU A 119 16.38 -12.55 -0.89
CA LEU A 119 17.46 -13.51 -0.62
C LEU A 119 18.75 -12.83 -0.17
N ALA A 120 19.12 -11.71 -0.78
CA ALA A 120 20.28 -10.92 -0.37
C ALA A 120 20.11 -10.37 1.05
N CYS A 121 18.92 -9.88 1.40
CA CYS A 121 18.62 -9.41 2.75
C CYS A 121 18.67 -10.55 3.78
N GLY A 122 18.10 -11.71 3.45
CA GLY A 122 18.16 -12.91 4.28
C GLY A 122 19.60 -13.40 4.50
N ALA A 123 20.42 -13.39 3.44
CA ALA A 123 21.84 -13.72 3.54
C ALA A 123 22.60 -12.73 4.43
N ALA A 124 22.32 -11.42 4.32
CA ALA A 124 22.91 -10.41 5.20
C ALA A 124 22.54 -10.63 6.67
N ILE A 125 21.26 -10.91 6.97
CA ILE A 125 20.82 -11.26 8.33
C ILE A 125 21.52 -12.53 8.81
N ALA A 126 21.55 -13.59 8.00
CA ALA A 126 22.20 -14.84 8.35
C ALA A 126 23.71 -14.68 8.62
N MET A 127 24.41 -13.87 7.83
CA MET A 127 25.81 -13.53 8.07
C MET A 127 26.00 -12.77 9.39
N LEU A 128 25.14 -11.80 9.66
CA LEU A 128 25.17 -11.01 10.90
C LEU A 128 24.83 -11.85 12.14
N THR A 129 23.99 -12.89 12.02
CA THR A 129 23.57 -13.73 13.14
C THR A 129 24.29 -15.08 13.21
N TRP A 130 25.22 -15.39 12.29
CA TRP A 130 25.80 -16.74 12.14
C TRP A 130 26.45 -17.28 13.42
N GLN A 131 27.20 -16.43 14.12
CA GLN A 131 27.84 -16.75 15.41
C GLN A 131 27.14 -16.07 16.60
N GLY A 132 25.97 -15.46 16.36
CA GLY A 132 25.22 -14.75 17.38
C GLY A 132 24.42 -15.71 18.26
N ALA A 133 24.37 -15.42 19.56
CA ALA A 133 23.50 -16.14 20.49
C ALA A 133 22.01 -15.86 20.19
N ASN A 134 21.70 -14.68 19.63
CA ASN A 134 20.35 -14.28 19.28
C ASN A 134 19.98 -14.63 17.83
N GLN A 135 19.18 -15.68 17.65
CA GLN A 135 18.67 -16.14 16.35
C GLN A 135 17.26 -15.62 16.01
N VAL A 136 16.70 -14.71 16.83
CA VAL A 136 15.33 -14.19 16.63
C VAL A 136 15.21 -13.43 15.32
N ALA A 137 16.21 -12.63 14.94
CA ALA A 137 16.19 -11.88 13.67
C ALA A 137 16.07 -12.81 12.45
N LEU A 138 16.89 -13.87 12.42
CA LEU A 138 16.89 -14.86 11.33
C LEU A 138 15.59 -15.66 11.31
N SER A 139 15.13 -16.12 12.47
CA SER A 139 13.89 -16.90 12.58
C SER A 139 12.66 -16.08 12.17
N THR A 140 12.61 -14.79 12.54
CA THR A 140 11.59 -13.83 12.11
C THR A 140 11.61 -13.65 10.59
N PHE A 141 12.80 -13.50 10.00
CA PHE A 141 12.94 -13.31 8.56
C PHE A 141 12.49 -14.55 7.79
N VAL A 142 12.93 -15.73 8.21
CA VAL A 142 12.55 -17.02 7.60
C VAL A 142 11.04 -17.24 7.71
N ALA A 143 10.42 -16.93 8.86
CA ALA A 143 8.97 -17.02 9.03
C ALA A 143 8.24 -16.15 8.01
N LEU A 144 8.60 -14.86 7.91
CA LEU A 144 8.02 -13.95 6.94
C LEU A 144 8.22 -14.42 5.50
N TRP A 145 9.43 -14.88 5.18
CA TRP A 145 9.79 -15.37 3.84
C TRP A 145 8.97 -16.59 3.46
N VAL A 146 8.92 -17.63 4.29
CA VAL A 146 8.16 -18.86 4.03
C VAL A 146 6.67 -18.56 3.89
N LEU A 147 6.09 -17.77 4.80
CA LEU A 147 4.68 -17.39 4.74
C LEU A 147 4.37 -16.56 3.48
N ARG A 148 5.27 -15.66 3.08
CA ARG A 148 5.15 -14.87 1.84
C ARG A 148 5.21 -15.76 0.59
N GLN A 149 6.15 -16.71 0.54
CA GLN A 149 6.25 -17.64 -0.60
C GLN A 149 5.01 -18.53 -0.68
N SER A 150 4.53 -19.03 0.45
CA SER A 150 3.31 -19.82 0.52
C SER A 150 2.10 -19.04 -0.01
N ALA A 151 1.94 -17.78 0.42
CA ALA A 151 0.91 -16.88 -0.07
C ALA A 151 1.00 -16.63 -1.59
N LYS A 152 2.20 -16.36 -2.13
CA LYS A 152 2.42 -16.14 -3.56
C LYS A 152 2.05 -17.37 -4.39
N ILE A 153 2.44 -18.57 -3.94
CA ILE A 153 2.11 -19.82 -4.62
C ILE A 153 0.59 -20.09 -4.58
N ASN A 154 -0.04 -19.86 -3.42
CA ASN A 154 -1.49 -20.00 -3.29
C ASN A 154 -2.25 -19.05 -4.23
N LEU A 155 -1.85 -17.78 -4.31
CA LEU A 155 -2.44 -16.79 -5.24
C LEU A 155 -2.24 -17.18 -6.72
N PHE A 156 -1.08 -17.76 -7.05
CA PHE A 156 -0.77 -18.21 -8.41
C PHE A 156 -1.59 -19.43 -8.84
N LEU A 157 -1.67 -20.45 -7.98
CA LEU A 157 -2.43 -21.69 -8.23
C LEU A 157 -3.93 -21.44 -8.22
N GLY A 158 -4.38 -20.62 -7.28
CA GLY A 158 -5.70 -20.02 -7.26
C GLY A 158 -6.38 -20.12 -5.91
N VAL A 159 -7.05 -19.02 -5.55
CA VAL A 159 -7.82 -18.87 -4.32
C VAL A 159 -9.12 -18.08 -4.60
N PRO A 160 -10.17 -18.27 -3.79
CA PRO A 160 -11.43 -17.53 -3.97
C PRO A 160 -11.29 -16.02 -3.83
N VAL A 161 -10.43 -15.55 -2.92
CA VAL A 161 -10.25 -14.13 -2.59
C VAL A 161 -8.79 -13.73 -2.78
N THR A 162 -8.51 -12.91 -3.80
CA THR A 162 -7.14 -12.49 -4.15
C THR A 162 -6.74 -11.12 -3.57
N ASN A 163 -7.66 -10.41 -2.91
CA ASN A 163 -7.46 -9.06 -2.35
C ASN A 163 -6.75 -8.08 -3.31
N ASP A 164 -7.06 -8.15 -4.61
CA ASP A 164 -6.37 -7.39 -5.67
C ASP A 164 -6.55 -5.87 -5.56
N ALA A 165 -7.53 -5.43 -4.78
CA ALA A 165 -7.78 -4.02 -4.48
C ALA A 165 -6.74 -3.40 -3.52
N LEU A 166 -5.97 -4.21 -2.78
CA LEU A 166 -4.85 -3.73 -1.94
C LEU A 166 -3.60 -3.37 -2.75
N LEU A 167 -3.50 -3.79 -4.02
CA LEU A 167 -2.32 -3.57 -4.84
C LEU A 167 -2.25 -2.11 -5.34
N PRO A 168 -1.14 -1.40 -5.08
CA PRO A 168 -0.89 -0.09 -5.67
C PRO A 168 -0.80 -0.14 -7.19
N GLU A 169 -0.98 1.02 -7.82
CA GLU A 169 -0.96 1.15 -9.28
C GLU A 169 0.30 0.55 -9.96
N PRO A 170 1.55 0.79 -9.48
CA PRO A 170 2.75 0.31 -10.16
C PRO A 170 2.86 -1.21 -10.27
N VAL A 171 2.25 -1.96 -9.33
CA VAL A 171 2.28 -3.43 -9.29
C VAL A 171 0.95 -4.07 -9.66
N ARG A 172 -0.03 -3.26 -10.11
CA ARG A 172 -1.39 -3.73 -10.45
C ARG A 172 -1.39 -4.76 -11.57
N PHE A 173 -0.38 -4.77 -12.43
CA PHE A 173 -0.23 -5.79 -13.48
C PHE A 173 -0.14 -7.21 -12.91
N LEU A 174 0.38 -7.38 -11.68
CA LEU A 174 0.51 -8.68 -11.02
C LEU A 174 -0.82 -9.40 -10.83
N LYS A 175 -1.94 -8.66 -10.76
CA LYS A 175 -3.29 -9.25 -10.67
C LYS A 175 -3.59 -10.23 -11.81
N THR A 176 -2.97 -10.03 -12.98
CA THR A 176 -3.16 -10.89 -14.15
C THR A 176 -2.48 -12.26 -14.01
N TYR A 177 -1.54 -12.37 -13.06
CA TYR A 177 -0.92 -13.63 -12.69
C TYR A 177 -1.69 -14.37 -11.58
N PHE A 178 -2.67 -13.74 -10.93
CA PHE A 178 -3.46 -14.39 -9.88
C PHE A 178 -4.63 -15.16 -10.49
N ALA A 179 -4.92 -16.34 -9.96
CA ALA A 179 -6.04 -17.16 -10.41
C ALA A 179 -7.21 -17.08 -9.41
N LYS A 180 -8.35 -16.52 -9.82
CA LYS A 180 -9.60 -16.61 -9.04
C LYS A 180 -10.26 -17.97 -9.33
N LYS A 181 -9.98 -18.97 -8.51
CA LYS A 181 -10.44 -20.37 -8.65
C LYS A 181 -10.69 -20.99 -7.28
N PRO A 182 -11.43 -22.11 -7.19
CA PRO A 182 -11.46 -22.92 -5.98
C PRO A 182 -10.04 -23.27 -5.52
N VAL A 183 -9.86 -23.43 -4.20
CA VAL A 183 -8.54 -23.66 -3.62
C VAL A 183 -7.85 -24.89 -4.22
N SER A 184 -6.58 -24.72 -4.58
CA SER A 184 -5.72 -25.83 -4.97
C SER A 184 -5.45 -26.77 -3.79
N ALA A 185 -5.10 -28.03 -4.06
CA ALA A 185 -4.64 -28.99 -3.03
C ALA A 185 -3.40 -28.50 -2.26
N PHE A 186 -2.64 -27.55 -2.84
CA PHE A 186 -1.52 -26.91 -2.14
C PHE A 186 -1.97 -26.06 -0.95
N PHE A 187 -3.17 -25.47 -1.00
CA PHE A 187 -3.69 -24.63 0.08
C PHE A 187 -3.79 -25.39 1.42
N PRO A 188 -4.55 -26.50 1.54
CA PRO A 188 -4.64 -27.24 2.80
C PRO A 188 -3.29 -27.81 3.24
N LEU A 189 -2.43 -28.23 2.32
CA LEU A 189 -1.07 -28.66 2.65
C LEU A 189 -0.27 -27.53 3.29
N SER A 190 -0.28 -26.34 2.68
CA SER A 190 0.48 -25.19 3.16
C SER A 190 0.01 -24.70 4.53
N VAL A 191 -1.31 -24.63 4.75
CA VAL A 191 -1.91 -24.25 6.04
C VAL A 191 -1.61 -25.31 7.10
N THR A 192 -1.65 -26.60 6.75
CA THR A 192 -1.32 -27.69 7.68
C THR A 192 0.15 -27.64 8.09
N LEU A 193 1.07 -27.42 7.15
CA LEU A 193 2.50 -27.30 7.45
C LEU A 193 2.79 -26.06 8.30
N ALA A 194 2.18 -24.92 8.01
CA ALA A 194 2.31 -23.71 8.83
C ALA A 194 1.75 -23.92 10.24
N THR A 195 0.61 -24.62 10.36
CA THR A 195 0.00 -24.97 11.66
C THR A 195 0.87 -25.96 12.44
N ALA A 196 1.44 -26.97 11.78
CA ALA A 196 2.36 -27.92 12.41
C ALA A 196 3.61 -27.21 12.93
N ALA A 197 4.19 -26.30 12.14
CA ALA A 197 5.31 -25.46 12.60
C ALA A 197 4.94 -24.63 13.82
N LEU A 198 3.77 -23.97 13.80
CA LEU A 198 3.25 -23.22 14.96
C LEU A 198 3.12 -24.11 16.20
N VAL A 199 2.51 -25.30 16.07
CA VAL A 199 2.35 -26.24 17.18
C VAL A 199 3.70 -26.68 17.74
N ILE A 200 4.67 -27.01 16.88
CA ILE A 200 6.02 -27.37 17.31
C ILE A 200 6.68 -26.22 18.10
N MET A 201 6.53 -24.99 17.64
CA MET A 201 7.07 -23.83 18.35
C MET A 201 6.38 -23.59 19.70
N LEU A 202 5.06 -23.79 19.77
CA LEU A 202 4.30 -23.69 21.02
C LEU A 202 4.67 -24.82 22.01
N GLN A 203 4.89 -26.04 21.52
CA GLN A 203 5.40 -27.14 22.33
C GLN A 203 6.78 -26.80 22.89
N ARG A 204 7.70 -26.32 22.06
CA ARG A 204 9.03 -25.85 22.51
C ARG A 204 8.93 -24.74 23.54
N LEU A 205 7.99 -23.81 23.36
CA LEU A 205 7.74 -22.70 24.28
C LEU A 205 7.26 -23.19 25.66
N VAL A 206 6.44 -24.25 25.71
CA VAL A 206 5.89 -24.79 26.96
C VAL A 206 6.83 -25.78 27.64
N GLU A 207 7.51 -26.62 26.86
CA GLU A 207 8.28 -27.76 27.39
C GLU A 207 9.77 -27.45 27.58
N SER A 208 10.36 -26.59 26.76
CA SER A 208 11.82 -26.43 26.66
C SER A 208 12.33 -25.01 26.93
N ALA A 209 11.49 -23.98 26.81
CA ALA A 209 11.92 -22.60 27.00
C ALA A 209 12.19 -22.33 28.50
N ALA A 210 13.47 -22.25 28.87
CA ALA A 210 13.91 -22.07 30.24
C ALA A 210 14.24 -20.61 30.56
N SER A 211 14.68 -19.83 29.55
CA SER A 211 15.05 -18.44 29.72
C SER A 211 13.93 -17.46 29.33
N PRO A 212 13.83 -16.28 29.98
CA PRO A 212 12.90 -15.23 29.56
C PRO A 212 13.11 -14.76 28.11
N PHE A 213 14.34 -14.85 27.62
CA PHE A 213 14.70 -14.51 26.25
C PHE A 213 14.10 -15.50 25.24
N GLU A 214 14.26 -16.81 25.47
CA GLU A 214 13.67 -17.84 24.61
C GLU A 214 12.14 -17.74 24.59
N ILE A 215 11.53 -17.52 25.76
CA ILE A 215 10.08 -17.32 25.87
C ILE A 215 9.64 -16.14 25.00
N ALA A 216 10.32 -15.00 25.08
CA ALA A 216 10.00 -13.83 24.27
C ALA A 216 10.22 -14.09 22.77
N GLY A 217 11.39 -14.62 22.39
CA GLY A 217 11.76 -14.89 21.00
C GLY A 217 10.81 -15.87 20.31
N LEU A 218 10.54 -17.03 20.94
CA LEU A 218 9.60 -18.02 20.42
C LEU A 218 8.18 -17.45 20.33
N SER A 219 7.71 -16.74 21.36
CA SER A 219 6.37 -16.14 21.36
C SER A 219 6.19 -15.12 20.22
N LEU A 220 7.20 -14.29 19.95
CA LEU A 220 7.17 -13.33 18.84
C LEU A 220 7.03 -14.04 17.48
N VAL A 221 7.88 -15.03 17.21
CA VAL A 221 7.87 -15.74 15.92
C VAL A 221 6.65 -16.64 15.77
N SER A 222 6.20 -17.31 16.83
CA SER A 222 4.95 -18.09 16.83
C SER A 222 3.74 -17.21 16.52
N THR A 223 3.72 -15.98 17.04
CA THR A 223 2.64 -15.04 16.73
C THR A 223 2.63 -14.65 15.26
N LEU A 224 3.80 -14.46 14.62
CA LEU A 224 3.85 -14.24 13.17
C LEU A 224 3.31 -15.43 12.37
N PHE A 225 3.60 -16.66 12.78
CA PHE A 225 2.99 -17.85 12.17
C PHE A 225 1.48 -17.86 12.34
N ALA A 226 0.96 -17.56 13.54
CA ALA A 226 -0.47 -17.48 13.77
C ALA A 226 -1.15 -16.42 12.89
N LEU A 227 -0.57 -15.21 12.79
CA LEU A 227 -1.05 -14.15 11.91
C LEU A 227 -0.97 -14.53 10.43
N GLY A 228 0.12 -15.18 10.01
CA GLY A 228 0.28 -15.68 8.65
C GLY A 228 -0.76 -16.75 8.29
N ILE A 229 -1.07 -17.66 9.22
CA ILE A 229 -2.16 -18.64 9.03
C ILE A 229 -3.50 -17.91 8.86
N ILE A 230 -3.78 -16.91 9.69
CA ILE A 230 -4.99 -16.07 9.54
C ILE A 230 -5.02 -15.39 8.16
N GLU A 231 -3.89 -14.85 7.68
CA GLU A 231 -3.78 -14.26 6.33
C GLU A 231 -4.11 -15.29 5.23
N HIS A 232 -3.72 -16.55 5.40
CA HIS A 232 -4.10 -17.62 4.47
C HIS A 232 -5.61 -17.88 4.49
N TRP A 233 -6.22 -17.89 5.68
CA TRP A 233 -7.68 -18.01 5.79
C TRP A 233 -8.43 -16.83 5.16
N PHE A 234 -7.86 -15.63 5.14
CA PHE A 234 -8.41 -14.48 4.40
C PHE A 234 -8.42 -14.67 2.88
N MET A 235 -7.65 -15.61 2.34
CA MET A 235 -7.73 -15.97 0.91
C MET A 235 -8.93 -16.87 0.61
N LEU A 236 -9.50 -17.51 1.63
CA LEU A 236 -10.67 -18.38 1.52
C LEU A 236 -11.97 -17.64 1.87
N LEU A 237 -11.94 -16.82 2.93
CA LEU A 237 -13.11 -16.09 3.42
C LEU A 237 -13.25 -14.74 2.70
N PRO A 238 -14.45 -14.36 2.21
CA PRO A 238 -14.72 -13.07 1.59
C PRO A 238 -14.82 -11.96 2.66
N LEU A 239 -13.77 -11.83 3.47
CA LEU A 239 -13.62 -10.71 4.37
C LEU A 239 -12.96 -9.58 3.58
N PRO A 240 -13.55 -8.38 3.54
CA PRO A 240 -12.92 -7.25 2.89
C PRO A 240 -11.67 -6.88 3.71
N ALA A 241 -10.50 -7.42 3.38
CA ALA A 241 -9.24 -6.98 4.00
C ALA A 241 -9.04 -5.46 3.86
N ILE A 242 -9.70 -4.85 2.88
CA ILE A 242 -9.85 -3.40 2.73
C ILE A 242 -10.48 -2.70 3.95
N THR A 243 -11.36 -3.32 4.74
CA THR A 243 -11.92 -2.66 5.94
C THR A 243 -10.92 -2.57 7.08
N LEU A 244 -9.96 -3.50 7.13
CA LEU A 244 -8.93 -3.55 8.17
C LEU A 244 -7.89 -2.42 7.97
N TRP A 245 -7.53 -2.12 6.72
CA TRP A 245 -6.52 -1.10 6.37
C TRP A 245 -7.05 0.04 5.47
N GLY A 246 -8.36 0.22 5.36
CA GLY A 246 -8.98 1.19 4.45
C GLY A 246 -8.65 2.64 4.76
N TRP A 247 -8.25 2.94 6.00
CA TRP A 247 -7.70 4.24 6.39
C TRP A 247 -6.36 4.57 5.70
N GLY A 248 -5.62 3.55 5.25
CA GLY A 248 -4.37 3.70 4.50
C GLY A 248 -4.57 3.93 2.99
N MET A 249 -5.73 3.58 2.44
CA MET A 249 -6.02 3.72 1.01
C MET A 249 -7.23 4.64 0.83
N ARG A 250 -7.02 5.96 0.81
CA ARG A 250 -8.09 6.87 0.38
C ARG A 250 -8.36 6.64 -1.11
N PRO A 251 -9.61 6.34 -1.52
CA PRO A 251 -9.97 6.38 -2.92
C PRO A 251 -9.70 7.80 -3.44
N LEU A 252 -9.11 7.91 -4.63
CA LEU A 252 -9.30 9.13 -5.40
C LEU A 252 -10.81 9.30 -5.60
N PRO A 253 -11.37 10.51 -5.46
CA PRO A 253 -12.72 10.76 -5.95
C PRO A 253 -12.74 10.32 -7.41
N THR A 254 -13.55 9.31 -7.73
CA THR A 254 -14.03 9.16 -9.09
C THR A 254 -14.68 10.49 -9.42
N GLU A 255 -14.11 11.23 -10.37
CA GLU A 255 -14.93 12.16 -11.14
C GLU A 255 -15.96 11.29 -11.84
N ASP A 256 -17.07 11.00 -11.15
CA ASP A 256 -18.29 10.56 -11.78
C ASP A 256 -18.63 11.67 -12.76
N GLY A 257 -18.30 11.41 -14.02
CA GLY A 257 -18.68 12.19 -15.18
C GLY A 257 -20.19 12.27 -15.21
N THR A 258 -20.74 13.19 -14.44
CA THR A 258 -22.10 13.66 -14.58
C THR A 258 -22.10 14.57 -15.80
N MET A 259 -21.97 13.97 -16.98
CA MET A 259 -22.42 14.61 -18.20
C MET A 259 -23.94 14.73 -18.05
N PRO A 260 -24.53 15.94 -18.05
CA PRO A 260 -25.97 16.07 -18.08
C PRO A 260 -26.47 15.43 -19.37
N HIS A 261 -27.33 14.41 -19.26
CA HIS A 261 -28.11 13.92 -20.39
C HIS A 261 -28.93 15.09 -20.96
N GLY A 262 -28.49 15.62 -22.11
CA GLY A 262 -29.28 16.50 -22.98
C GLY A 262 -30.17 15.65 -23.92
N PRO A 263 -31.36 16.14 -24.30
CA PRO A 263 -32.47 15.28 -24.72
C PRO A 263 -32.32 14.71 -26.14
N ASP A 264 -32.95 13.55 -26.33
CA ASP A 264 -33.20 12.86 -27.60
C ASP A 264 -33.67 13.80 -28.72
N LEU A 265 -32.97 13.77 -29.86
CA LEU A 265 -33.49 14.21 -31.15
C LEU A 265 -33.32 13.09 -32.17
N LYS A 266 -34.45 12.44 -32.50
CA LYS A 266 -34.57 11.52 -33.64
C LYS A 266 -34.61 12.30 -34.96
N SER A 267 -34.16 11.61 -36.02
CA SER A 267 -34.50 11.80 -37.45
C SER A 267 -33.72 12.86 -38.25
N ASN A 268 -32.78 12.42 -39.11
CA ASN A 268 -32.94 12.25 -40.58
C ASN A 268 -31.62 12.42 -41.37
N ASN A 269 -31.44 11.52 -42.35
CA ASN A 269 -30.74 11.65 -43.65
C ASN A 269 -29.34 12.32 -43.77
N ALA A 270 -28.39 11.53 -44.31
CA ALA A 270 -27.07 11.95 -44.81
C ALA A 270 -27.16 12.94 -46.02
N PRO A 271 -26.08 13.63 -46.45
CA PRO A 271 -24.90 13.00 -47.04
C PRO A 271 -23.53 13.60 -46.67
N ALA A 272 -22.48 12.97 -47.18
CA ALA A 272 -21.07 13.15 -46.85
C ALA A 272 -20.37 14.39 -47.47
N GLN A 273 -19.23 14.75 -46.83
CA GLN A 273 -18.03 15.46 -47.30
C GLN A 273 -17.99 17.00 -47.19
N PRO A 274 -16.79 17.67 -47.18
CA PRO A 274 -15.41 17.16 -47.20
C PRO A 274 -14.48 17.70 -46.08
N MET A 275 -13.31 17.06 -45.95
CA MET A 275 -12.13 17.57 -45.22
C MET A 275 -11.69 18.93 -45.79
N VAL A 276 -11.64 19.96 -44.96
CA VAL A 276 -10.97 21.23 -45.26
C VAL A 276 -9.56 21.20 -44.67
N VAL A 277 -8.58 21.15 -45.57
CA VAL A 277 -7.17 21.46 -45.29
C VAL A 277 -7.07 22.95 -44.96
N VAL A 278 -6.67 23.29 -43.73
CA VAL A 278 -6.35 24.68 -43.36
C VAL A 278 -4.86 24.93 -43.53
N LYS A 279 -4.58 25.85 -44.46
CA LYS A 279 -3.29 26.40 -44.84
C LYS A 279 -2.74 27.29 -43.70
N ALA A 280 -1.45 27.17 -43.43
CA ALA A 280 -0.74 28.01 -42.46
C ALA A 280 -0.72 29.48 -42.92
N GLY A 281 -1.26 30.37 -42.09
CA GLY A 281 -1.14 31.82 -42.19
C GLY A 281 -0.84 32.35 -40.79
N GLY A 282 0.30 33.03 -40.65
CA GLY A 282 0.77 33.55 -39.37
C GLY A 282 -0.09 34.71 -38.89
N ASP A 283 -0.70 34.53 -37.72
CA ASP A 283 -1.20 35.60 -36.86
C ASP A 283 -0.66 35.37 -35.45
N ILE A 284 -0.18 36.45 -34.84
CA ILE A 284 0.44 36.47 -33.52
C ILE A 284 -0.54 35.89 -32.49
N LEU A 285 -0.26 34.69 -31.99
CA LEU A 285 -1.07 34.03 -30.95
C LEU A 285 -1.08 34.89 -29.68
N LYS A 286 -2.23 35.46 -29.34
CA LYS A 286 -2.54 35.83 -27.96
C LYS A 286 -2.50 34.55 -27.10
N PRO A 287 -1.86 34.56 -25.93
CA PRO A 287 -1.74 33.36 -25.10
C PRO A 287 -3.13 32.80 -24.77
N ARG A 288 -3.33 31.50 -25.01
CA ARG A 288 -4.57 30.81 -24.66
C ARG A 288 -4.81 30.95 -23.15
N PRO A 289 -5.99 31.42 -22.71
CA PRO A 289 -6.29 31.55 -21.29
C PRO A 289 -6.28 30.18 -20.61
N ASN A 290 -5.67 30.14 -19.43
CA ASN A 290 -5.62 28.94 -18.59
C ASN A 290 -7.04 28.45 -18.28
N ALA A 291 -7.22 27.15 -18.01
CA ALA A 291 -8.55 26.58 -17.74
C ALA A 291 -9.34 27.34 -16.66
N ARG A 292 -8.62 27.88 -15.67
CA ARG A 292 -9.19 28.75 -14.62
C ARG A 292 -9.75 30.07 -15.15
N GLN A 293 -9.04 30.74 -16.06
CA GLN A 293 -9.50 32.01 -16.63
C GLN A 293 -10.76 31.80 -17.50
N ARG A 294 -10.84 30.67 -18.21
CA ARG A 294 -12.04 30.29 -18.97
C ARG A 294 -13.27 30.11 -18.08
N LEU A 295 -13.10 29.47 -16.92
CA LEU A 295 -14.18 29.31 -15.94
C LEU A 295 -14.58 30.64 -15.30
N GLU A 296 -13.62 31.52 -15.00
CA GLU A 296 -13.90 32.86 -14.47
C GLU A 296 -14.66 33.74 -15.48
N ASP A 297 -14.31 33.65 -16.78
CA ASP A 297 -15.00 34.36 -17.86
C ASP A 297 -16.40 33.81 -18.11
N GLU A 298 -16.58 32.48 -18.13
CA GLU A 298 -17.91 31.85 -18.23
C GLU A 298 -18.81 32.23 -17.05
N PHE A 299 -18.25 32.23 -15.84
CA PHE A 299 -18.99 32.66 -14.65
C PHE A 299 -19.39 34.13 -14.72
N ARG A 300 -18.45 35.00 -15.14
CA ARG A 300 -18.70 36.43 -15.30
C ARG A 300 -19.77 36.69 -16.36
N GLN A 301 -19.74 35.99 -17.49
CA GLN A 301 -20.76 36.11 -18.53
C GLN A 301 -22.14 35.64 -18.04
N ARG A 302 -22.23 34.47 -17.40
CA ARG A 302 -23.49 33.99 -16.80
C ARG A 302 -24.03 34.94 -15.74
N PHE A 303 -23.16 35.53 -14.93
CA PHE A 303 -23.58 36.49 -13.90
C PHE A 303 -24.20 37.75 -14.53
N LEU A 304 -23.59 38.27 -15.60
CA LEU A 304 -24.09 39.43 -16.34
C LEU A 304 -25.41 39.13 -17.08
N GLU A 305 -25.56 37.92 -17.64
CA GLU A 305 -26.82 37.47 -18.26
C GLU A 305 -27.95 37.34 -17.24
N GLN A 306 -27.64 36.90 -16.02
CA GLN A 306 -28.64 36.76 -14.94
C GLN A 306 -29.00 38.10 -14.28
N HIS A 307 -28.10 39.09 -14.35
CA HIS A 307 -28.27 40.41 -13.72
C HIS A 307 -28.06 41.52 -14.76
N PRO A 308 -28.90 41.59 -15.82
CA PRO A 308 -28.85 42.71 -16.75
C PRO A 308 -29.19 43.98 -15.97
N ARG A 309 -28.22 44.88 -15.83
CA ARG A 309 -28.44 46.17 -15.18
C ARG A 309 -29.51 46.94 -15.96
N SER A 310 -30.67 47.14 -15.36
CA SER A 310 -31.59 48.19 -15.75
C SER A 310 -30.89 49.54 -15.52
N GLU A 311 -30.53 50.23 -16.59
CA GLU A 311 -30.14 51.63 -16.50
C GLU A 311 -31.34 52.44 -16.01
N GLY A 312 -31.22 52.97 -14.79
CA GLY A 312 -32.17 53.88 -14.17
C GLY A 312 -31.45 54.60 -13.05
N ALA A 313 -30.92 55.77 -13.37
CA ALA A 313 -30.28 56.66 -12.41
C ALA A 313 -31.25 57.01 -11.27
N THR A 314 -30.80 56.86 -10.02
CA THR A 314 -31.25 57.74 -8.94
C THR A 314 -30.09 57.93 -7.96
N SER A 315 -29.68 59.19 -7.88
CA SER A 315 -28.75 59.76 -6.91
C SER A 315 -29.31 59.72 -5.47
N LEU A 316 -28.44 60.05 -4.51
CA LEU A 316 -28.66 60.31 -3.06
C LEU A 316 -28.34 59.09 -2.18
N SER A 317 -27.50 59.14 -1.15
CA SER A 317 -26.70 60.22 -0.56
C SER A 317 -25.69 59.59 0.40
N ILE A 318 -24.44 60.04 0.37
CA ILE A 318 -23.42 59.77 1.40
C ILE A 318 -23.70 60.68 2.60
N SER A 319 -23.73 60.14 3.83
CA SER A 319 -23.32 60.78 5.11
C SER A 319 -23.72 59.91 6.33
N PRO A 320 -23.14 60.09 7.53
CA PRO A 320 -21.91 59.38 7.93
C PRO A 320 -22.12 58.56 9.22
N GLU A 321 -21.15 57.70 9.50
CA GLU A 321 -20.97 57.01 10.78
C GLU A 321 -20.93 57.98 11.98
N PRO A 322 -21.58 57.67 13.12
CA PRO A 322 -21.21 58.26 14.39
C PRO A 322 -20.62 57.24 15.38
N ALA A 323 -19.45 57.63 15.87
CA ALA A 323 -18.61 57.05 16.91
C ALA A 323 -19.32 56.43 18.11
N ALA A 324 -18.90 55.22 18.49
CA ALA A 324 -19.15 54.66 19.82
C ALA A 324 -18.16 55.23 20.83
N SER A 325 -18.66 56.10 21.71
CA SER A 325 -17.92 56.68 22.83
C SER A 325 -17.68 55.66 23.95
N ILE A 326 -16.43 55.51 24.36
CA ILE A 326 -16.02 54.91 25.63
C ILE A 326 -16.28 55.93 26.75
N HIS A 327 -17.06 55.56 27.77
CA HIS A 327 -16.80 55.97 29.15
C HIS A 327 -17.56 55.07 30.13
N GLY A 328 -16.82 54.42 31.02
CA GLY A 328 -17.37 53.66 32.13
C GLY A 328 -17.76 54.53 33.32
N ARG A 329 -18.52 53.93 34.25
CA ARG A 329 -18.41 54.20 35.70
C ARG A 329 -19.10 53.11 36.53
N SER A 330 -18.28 52.55 37.41
CA SER A 330 -18.54 52.06 38.78
C SER A 330 -19.97 52.13 39.35
N SER A 331 -20.38 51.01 39.94
CA SER A 331 -20.77 50.92 41.36
C SER A 331 -20.34 49.56 41.90
#